data_AF-A0A1W9LPP7-F1
#
_entry.id   AF-A0A1W9LPP7-F1
#
_cell.length_a   1.000
_cell.length_b   1.000
_cell.length_c   1.000
_cell.angle_alpha   90.00
_cell.angle_beta   90.00
_cell.angle_gamma   90.00
#
_symmetry.space_group_name_H-M   'P 1'
#
loop_
_entity.id
_entity.type
_entity.pdbx_description
1 polymer ?
#
loop_
_entity_poly.entity_id
_entity_poly.type
_entity_poly.pdbx_seq_one_letter_code
_entity_poly.pdbx_strand_id
1 'polypeptide(L)'
;MIKKSVCFIIMSLFLGCASPGVHPPSSQVPDSGPPAFMKDYITPPKERKLIAIAGFQNKSTYSADKLWDTSAQMLTSHILDMGYFRVTEWDKIKQLFDWRDLSSMNVVNSPEKRNKMRKILLCEYFLTGAITAFDVSQRSSMSAIYKFKLFETTIRVDLSLQDAVTGEYLSAGTGEWTETQEFAEGKLGTWEPKVADKALDYAIRKALLNLTEKYDKFFREQG
;
A
#
# COMPACT_ATOMS: atom_id res chain seq x y z
N MET A 1 -32.12 65.86 -57.31
CA MET A 1 -33.26 65.00 -56.93
C MET A 1 -32.69 63.62 -56.59
N ILE A 2 -32.37 63.33 -55.32
CA ILE A 2 -33.24 62.87 -54.21
C ILE A 2 -33.51 61.35 -54.28
N LYS A 3 -32.90 60.65 -53.30
CA LYS A 3 -33.35 59.43 -52.56
C LYS A 3 -33.39 58.10 -53.36
N LYS A 4 -33.01 56.93 -52.81
CA LYS A 4 -33.14 56.42 -51.44
C LYS A 4 -32.03 55.41 -51.10
N SER A 5 -31.48 55.53 -49.90
CA SER A 5 -30.91 54.43 -49.13
C SER A 5 -31.99 53.38 -48.84
N VAL A 6 -31.66 52.10 -49.01
CA VAL A 6 -32.41 50.99 -48.42
C VAL A 6 -31.43 50.18 -47.59
N CYS A 7 -31.61 50.29 -46.27
CA CYS A 7 -30.92 49.56 -45.23
C CYS A 7 -31.58 48.17 -45.15
N PHE A 8 -30.86 47.11 -45.49
CA PHE A 8 -31.33 45.74 -45.29
C PHE A 8 -30.61 45.15 -44.07
N ILE A 9 -31.28 45.26 -42.92
CA ILE A 9 -30.87 44.63 -41.67
C ILE A 9 -31.16 43.14 -41.79
N ILE A 10 -30.12 42.32 -41.98
CA ILE A 10 -30.21 40.87 -41.87
C ILE A 10 -29.94 40.52 -40.40
N MET A 11 -31.02 40.24 -39.68
CA MET A 11 -31.03 39.75 -38.30
C MET A 11 -30.70 38.26 -38.32
N SER A 12 -29.44 37.92 -38.04
CA SER A 12 -28.95 36.54 -37.93
C SER A 12 -29.43 35.92 -36.61
N LEU A 13 -30.38 35.00 -36.71
CA LEU A 13 -30.81 34.11 -35.64
C LEU A 13 -29.64 33.20 -35.22
N PHE A 14 -29.11 33.40 -34.02
CA PHE A 14 -28.22 32.45 -33.38
C PHE A 14 -29.02 31.21 -32.97
N LEU A 15 -28.96 30.16 -33.79
CA LEU A 15 -29.30 28.80 -33.36
C LEU A 15 -28.24 28.35 -32.36
N GLY A 16 -28.60 28.34 -31.08
CA GLY A 16 -27.82 27.71 -30.03
C GLY A 16 -27.83 26.20 -30.20
N CYS A 17 -26.71 25.63 -30.63
CA CYS A 17 -26.44 24.21 -30.47
C CYS A 17 -26.18 23.93 -28.99
N ALA A 18 -27.16 23.36 -28.29
CA ALA A 18 -26.93 22.74 -27.00
C ALA A 18 -26.01 21.53 -27.21
N SER A 19 -24.74 21.67 -26.86
CA SER A 19 -23.81 20.54 -26.83
C SER A 19 -24.28 19.56 -25.75
N PRO A 20 -24.51 18.27 -26.06
CA PRO A 20 -24.75 17.28 -25.02
C PRO A 20 -23.52 17.25 -24.11
N GLY A 21 -23.76 17.35 -22.80
CA GLY A 21 -22.71 17.33 -21.79
C GLY A 21 -21.86 16.08 -21.95
N VAL A 22 -20.64 16.26 -22.45
CA VAL A 22 -19.63 15.21 -22.50
C VAL A 22 -19.21 14.96 -21.06
N HIS A 23 -19.80 13.94 -20.43
CA HIS A 23 -19.19 13.33 -19.27
C HIS A 23 -17.80 12.83 -19.70
N PRO A 24 -16.70 13.23 -19.03
CA PRO A 24 -15.38 12.73 -19.39
C PRO A 24 -15.36 11.20 -19.24
N PRO A 25 -14.89 10.44 -20.25
CA PRO A 25 -14.78 9.00 -20.12
C PRO A 25 -13.68 8.67 -19.12
N SER A 26 -14.07 7.99 -18.04
CA SER A 26 -13.23 7.43 -16.99
C SER A 26 -11.91 6.88 -17.53
N SER A 27 -10.78 7.31 -16.94
CA SER A 27 -9.47 6.70 -17.12
C SER A 27 -9.54 5.27 -16.62
N GLN A 28 -9.76 4.30 -17.50
CA GLN A 28 -9.81 2.90 -17.09
C GLN A 28 -8.37 2.41 -16.89
N VAL A 29 -7.95 2.28 -15.63
CA VAL A 29 -6.90 1.34 -15.26
C VAL A 29 -7.35 -0.02 -15.81
N PRO A 30 -6.53 -0.73 -16.60
CA PRO A 30 -6.88 -2.08 -17.01
C PRO A 30 -7.14 -2.91 -15.75
N ASP A 31 -8.39 -3.29 -15.53
CA ASP A 31 -8.77 -4.18 -14.43
C ASP A 31 -8.41 -5.60 -14.85
N SER A 32 -7.11 -5.88 -14.94
CA SER A 32 -6.64 -7.25 -14.80
C SER A 32 -7.02 -7.65 -13.39
N GLY A 33 -8.00 -8.55 -13.25
CA GLY A 33 -8.51 -8.99 -11.96
C GLY A 33 -7.41 -9.36 -10.95
N PRO A 34 -7.76 -9.56 -9.67
CA PRO A 34 -6.78 -9.65 -8.59
C PRO A 34 -5.65 -10.63 -8.91
N PRO A 35 -4.37 -10.24 -8.74
CA PRO A 35 -3.20 -11.07 -8.97
C PRO A 35 -3.35 -12.50 -8.42
N ALA A 36 -2.80 -13.49 -9.12
CA ALA A 36 -2.95 -14.91 -8.78
C ALA A 36 -2.53 -15.25 -7.33
N PHE A 37 -1.50 -14.59 -6.80
CA PHE A 37 -1.02 -14.78 -5.41
C PHE A 37 -2.05 -14.37 -4.34
N MET A 38 -3.11 -13.68 -4.74
CA MET A 38 -4.16 -13.20 -3.84
C MET A 38 -5.21 -14.27 -3.50
N LYS A 39 -5.18 -15.43 -4.17
CA LYS A 39 -6.08 -16.56 -3.88
C LYS A 39 -5.53 -17.56 -2.87
N ASP A 40 -4.22 -17.52 -2.61
CA ASP A 40 -3.52 -18.59 -1.91
C ASP A 40 -2.93 -18.10 -0.58
N TYR A 41 -3.78 -17.71 0.37
CA TYR A 41 -3.32 -17.60 1.75
C TYR A 41 -3.03 -18.99 2.31
N ILE A 42 -1.90 -19.13 2.98
CA ILE A 42 -1.57 -20.33 3.75
C ILE A 42 -2.68 -20.55 4.78
N THR A 43 -3.10 -21.80 4.95
CA THR A 43 -4.05 -22.20 5.99
C THR A 43 -3.58 -21.68 7.36
N PRO A 44 -4.38 -20.83 8.03
CA PRO A 44 -4.00 -20.29 9.33
C PRO A 44 -3.76 -21.40 10.37
N PRO A 45 -2.75 -21.27 11.25
CA PRO A 45 -2.54 -22.21 12.32
C PRO A 45 -3.68 -22.16 13.33
N LYS A 46 -3.97 -23.30 13.97
CA LYS A 46 -5.01 -23.40 15.02
C LYS A 46 -4.72 -22.45 16.19
N GLU A 47 -3.46 -22.34 16.58
CA GLU A 47 -3.00 -21.37 17.57
C GLU A 47 -2.27 -20.23 16.88
N ARG A 48 -2.84 -19.03 16.96
CA ARG A 48 -2.32 -17.84 16.29
C ARG A 48 -1.47 -17.02 17.25
N LYS A 49 -0.22 -16.76 16.86
CA LYS A 49 0.68 -15.91 17.65
C LYS A 49 0.24 -14.46 17.59
N LEU A 50 0.33 -13.76 18.71
CA LEU A 50 0.04 -12.33 18.80
C LEU A 50 1.28 -11.55 18.40
N ILE A 51 1.11 -10.70 17.39
CA ILE A 51 2.15 -9.82 16.87
C ILE A 51 1.79 -8.37 17.17
N ALA A 52 2.78 -7.59 17.59
CA ALA A 52 2.66 -6.15 17.72
C ALA A 52 3.31 -5.47 16.50
N ILE A 53 2.56 -4.61 15.81
CA ILE A 53 3.14 -3.76 14.76
C ILE A 53 3.91 -2.65 15.46
N ALA A 54 5.25 -2.74 15.40
CA ALA A 54 6.16 -1.82 16.07
C ALA A 54 6.44 -0.56 15.24
N GLY A 55 6.24 -0.64 13.93
CA GLY A 55 6.34 0.51 13.03
C GLY A 55 6.26 0.11 11.56
N PHE A 56 5.68 1.00 10.76
CA PHE A 56 5.68 0.91 9.30
C PHE A 56 6.04 2.28 8.73
N GLN A 57 7.13 2.36 7.97
CA GLN A 57 7.73 3.65 7.59
C GLN A 57 7.99 3.72 6.09
N ASN A 58 7.96 4.93 5.52
CA ASN A 58 8.53 5.15 4.20
C ASN A 58 10.04 5.41 4.31
N LYS A 59 10.85 4.56 3.66
CA LYS A 59 12.30 4.70 3.52
C LYS A 59 12.74 4.83 2.06
N SER A 60 11.79 4.98 1.13
CA SER A 60 12.10 5.25 -0.27
C SER A 60 12.63 6.67 -0.45
N THR A 61 13.33 6.90 -1.57
CA THR A 61 13.85 8.23 -1.93
C THR A 61 12.75 9.26 -2.18
N TYR A 62 11.53 8.80 -2.49
CA TYR A 62 10.40 9.67 -2.80
C TYR A 62 9.50 9.85 -1.57
N SER A 63 9.55 11.04 -0.97
CA SER A 63 8.66 11.44 0.13
C SER A 63 7.27 11.80 -0.40
N ALA A 64 6.46 10.79 -0.73
CA ALA A 64 5.03 10.97 -0.94
C ALA A 64 4.28 10.97 0.41
N ASP A 65 4.47 12.01 1.23
CA ASP A 65 4.03 12.04 2.63
C ASP A 65 2.57 11.58 2.86
N LYS A 66 1.65 11.88 1.93
CA LYS A 66 0.22 11.53 2.04
C LYS A 66 -0.13 10.08 1.70
N LEU A 67 0.69 9.39 0.89
CA LEU A 67 0.43 8.01 0.48
C LEU A 67 0.69 7.02 1.63
N TRP A 68 1.48 7.44 2.62
CA TRP A 68 2.01 6.54 3.65
C TRP A 68 1.26 6.62 4.96
N ASP A 69 0.49 7.68 5.19
CA ASP A 69 -0.30 7.88 6.42
C ASP A 69 -1.27 6.71 6.71
N THR A 70 -1.74 6.03 5.66
CA THR A 70 -2.69 4.91 5.75
C THR A 70 -2.03 3.53 5.60
N SER A 71 -0.74 3.49 5.28
CA SER A 71 -0.04 2.23 4.95
C SER A 71 0.04 1.24 6.12
N ALA A 72 0.17 1.74 7.35
CA ALA A 72 0.10 0.93 8.57
C ALA A 72 -1.31 0.33 8.81
N GLN A 73 -2.36 1.06 8.43
CA GLN A 73 -3.74 0.56 8.49
C GLN A 73 -3.97 -0.51 7.42
N MET A 74 -3.49 -0.31 6.19
CA MET A 74 -3.53 -1.33 5.14
C MET A 74 -2.83 -2.62 5.57
N LEU A 75 -1.63 -2.51 6.16
CA LEU A 75 -0.92 -3.67 6.71
C LEU A 75 -1.73 -4.39 7.79
N THR A 76 -2.30 -3.64 8.74
CA THR A 76 -3.16 -4.20 9.80
C THR A 76 -4.36 -4.95 9.21
N SER A 77 -5.06 -4.35 8.25
CA SER A 77 -6.19 -4.96 7.55
C SER A 77 -5.79 -6.28 6.87
N HIS A 78 -4.66 -6.31 6.14
CA HIS A 78 -4.21 -7.54 5.48
C HIS A 78 -3.80 -8.64 6.46
N ILE A 79 -3.21 -8.30 7.60
CA ILE A 79 -2.89 -9.28 8.65
C ILE A 79 -4.17 -9.89 9.22
N LEU A 80 -5.19 -9.06 9.46
CA LEU A 80 -6.50 -9.50 9.96
C LEU A 80 -7.21 -10.39 8.93
N ASP A 81 -7.23 -9.99 7.67
CA ASP A 81 -7.86 -10.73 6.57
C ASP A 81 -7.19 -12.08 6.33
N MET A 82 -5.86 -12.12 6.36
CA MET A 82 -5.09 -13.37 6.24
C MET A 82 -5.36 -14.31 7.42
N GLY A 83 -5.67 -13.76 8.59
CA GLY A 83 -6.06 -14.53 9.77
C GLY A 83 -4.97 -15.40 10.38
N TYR A 84 -3.73 -15.36 9.87
CA TYR A 84 -2.60 -16.19 10.32
C TYR A 84 -2.05 -15.75 11.69
N PHE A 85 -2.06 -14.46 11.97
CA PHE A 85 -1.63 -13.86 13.24
C PHE A 85 -2.80 -13.18 13.95
N ARG A 86 -2.71 -13.05 15.28
CA ARG A 86 -3.46 -12.02 16.01
C ARG A 86 -2.62 -10.75 15.99
N VAL A 87 -3.24 -9.58 15.87
CA VAL A 87 -2.49 -8.32 15.72
C VAL A 87 -2.92 -7.30 16.77
N THR A 88 -1.96 -6.48 17.17
CA THR A 88 -2.14 -5.32 18.03
C THR A 88 -1.16 -4.23 17.60
N GLU A 89 -1.48 -2.96 17.85
CA GLU A 89 -0.59 -1.85 17.52
C GLU A 89 0.27 -1.53 18.74
N TRP A 90 1.59 -1.53 18.56
CA TRP A 90 2.52 -1.28 19.67
C TRP A 90 2.35 0.11 20.28
N ASP A 91 2.01 1.11 19.47
CA ASP A 91 1.76 2.47 19.96
C ASP A 91 0.53 2.54 20.88
N LYS A 92 -0.52 1.76 20.59
CA LYS A 92 -1.69 1.64 21.47
C LYS A 92 -1.35 0.90 22.76
N ILE A 93 -0.50 -0.13 22.68
CA ILE A 93 -0.05 -0.88 23.86
C ILE A 93 0.79 0.00 24.78
N LYS A 94 1.73 0.78 24.23
CA LYS A 94 2.59 1.68 25.01
C LYS A 94 1.80 2.69 25.85
N GLN A 95 0.62 3.10 25.39
CA GLN A 95 -0.25 4.01 26.15
C GLN A 95 -0.85 3.38 27.42
N LEU A 96 -0.88 2.04 27.50
CA LEU A 96 -1.46 1.31 28.63
C LEU A 96 -0.45 1.07 29.77
N PHE A 97 0.80 1.52 29.64
CA PHE A 97 1.89 1.22 30.59
C PHE A 97 2.55 2.47 31.18
N ASP A 98 2.99 2.35 32.44
CA ASP A 98 3.99 3.26 33.01
C ASP A 98 5.40 2.81 32.57
N TRP A 99 6.08 3.62 31.77
CA TRP A 99 7.43 3.34 31.24
C TRP A 99 8.49 3.11 32.33
N ARG A 100 8.24 3.52 33.58
CA ARG A 100 9.15 3.23 34.71
C ARG A 100 9.29 1.73 35.00
N ASP A 101 8.21 0.97 34.84
CA ASP A 101 8.23 -0.47 35.13
C ASP A 101 9.03 -1.25 34.08
N LEU A 102 8.90 -0.85 32.83
CA LEU A 102 9.62 -1.43 31.69
C LEU A 102 11.12 -1.08 31.69
N SER A 103 11.48 0.17 31.99
CA SER A 103 12.89 0.62 32.02
C SER A 103 13.69 0.02 33.18
N SER A 104 13.03 -0.42 34.26
CA SER A 104 13.65 -1.12 35.39
C SER A 104 14.03 -2.58 35.08
N MET A 105 13.55 -3.14 33.96
CA MET A 105 13.81 -4.51 33.56
C MET A 105 15.11 -4.64 32.78
N ASN A 106 16.24 -4.57 33.48
CA ASN A 106 17.52 -4.97 32.92
C ASN A 106 17.45 -6.41 32.40
N VAL A 107 17.77 -6.58 31.12
CA VAL A 107 17.89 -7.85 30.39
C VAL A 107 18.91 -8.73 31.11
N VAL A 108 18.43 -9.67 31.92
CA VAL A 108 19.29 -10.64 32.61
C VAL A 108 18.73 -12.03 32.37
N ASN A 109 19.63 -12.93 31.99
CA ASN A 109 19.46 -14.30 31.46
C ASN A 109 18.68 -15.31 32.34
N SER A 110 17.86 -14.90 33.30
CA SER A 110 17.07 -15.85 34.11
C SER A 110 15.71 -16.20 33.47
N PRO A 111 15.27 -17.47 33.51
CA PRO A 111 13.95 -17.89 33.02
C PRO A 111 12.77 -17.12 33.63
N GLU A 112 12.89 -16.74 34.92
CA GLU A 112 11.85 -15.98 35.63
C GLU A 112 11.71 -14.55 35.09
N LYS A 113 12.83 -13.87 34.77
CA LYS A 113 12.80 -12.53 34.18
C LYS A 113 12.25 -12.56 32.75
N ARG A 114 12.56 -13.61 31.96
CA ARG A 114 11.94 -13.82 30.64
C ARG A 114 10.42 -14.02 30.73
N ASN A 115 9.94 -14.78 31.72
CA ASN A 115 8.51 -14.94 31.95
C ASN A 115 7.84 -13.64 32.41
N LYS A 116 8.52 -12.83 33.24
CA LYS A 116 8.03 -11.50 33.65
C LYS A 116 8.00 -10.52 32.47
N MET A 117 9.03 -10.52 31.63
CA MET A 117 9.11 -9.72 30.40
C MET A 117 7.99 -10.11 29.43
N ARG A 118 7.74 -11.41 29.23
CA ARG A 118 6.62 -11.90 28.40
C ARG A 118 5.25 -11.43 28.91
N LYS A 119 5.04 -11.38 30.24
CA LYS A 119 3.82 -10.83 30.84
C LYS A 119 3.61 -9.34 30.51
N ILE A 120 4.68 -8.60 30.27
CA ILE A 120 4.61 -7.16 29.98
C ILE A 120 4.56 -6.89 28.48
N LEU A 121 5.33 -7.63 27.69
CA LEU A 121 5.38 -7.42 26.24
C LEU A 121 4.05 -7.78 25.55
N LEU A 122 3.16 -8.53 26.23
CA LEU A 122 1.80 -8.92 25.82
C LEU A 122 1.67 -9.58 24.43
N CYS A 123 2.75 -9.67 23.66
CA CYS A 123 2.84 -10.23 22.33
C CYS A 123 4.05 -11.17 22.24
N GLU A 124 3.99 -12.07 21.28
CA GLU A 124 5.05 -13.03 21.01
C GLU A 124 6.09 -12.43 20.06
N TYR A 125 5.65 -11.65 19.07
CA TYR A 125 6.53 -11.11 18.03
C TYR A 125 6.30 -9.62 17.76
N PHE A 126 7.36 -8.95 17.32
CA PHE A 126 7.26 -7.62 16.71
C PHE A 126 7.28 -7.74 15.20
N LEU A 127 6.35 -7.06 14.54
CA LEU A 127 6.36 -6.86 13.09
C LEU A 127 6.80 -5.42 12.81
N THR A 128 7.82 -5.28 11.97
CA THR A 128 8.24 -4.00 11.41
C THR A 128 8.13 -4.05 9.90
N GLY A 129 7.86 -2.91 9.28
CA GLY A 129 7.84 -2.80 7.83
C GLY A 129 8.37 -1.47 7.32
N ALA A 130 8.82 -1.50 6.08
CA ALA A 130 9.21 -0.30 5.38
C ALA A 130 8.84 -0.37 3.90
N ILE A 131 8.43 0.76 3.35
CA ILE A 131 8.42 0.98 1.90
C ILE A 131 9.84 1.36 1.52
N THR A 132 10.52 0.49 0.78
CA THR A 132 11.95 0.64 0.46
C THR A 132 12.19 1.13 -0.96
N ALA A 133 11.20 1.00 -1.85
CA ALA A 133 11.22 1.64 -3.15
C ALA A 133 9.84 2.21 -3.50
N PHE A 134 9.87 3.40 -4.09
CA PHE A 134 8.74 4.03 -4.74
C PHE A 134 9.28 4.72 -5.99
N ASP A 135 8.84 4.27 -7.15
CA ASP A 135 9.24 4.82 -8.44
C ASP A 135 8.00 5.07 -9.29
N VAL A 136 7.97 6.23 -9.96
CA VAL A 136 6.95 6.56 -10.96
C VAL A 136 7.69 6.92 -12.23
N SER A 137 7.66 6.02 -13.20
CA SER A 137 8.26 6.25 -14.51
C SER A 137 7.19 6.60 -15.54
N GLN A 138 7.50 7.55 -16.43
CA GLN A 138 6.63 7.97 -17.52
C GLN A 138 7.24 7.55 -18.85
N ARG A 139 6.52 6.76 -19.63
CA ARG A 139 6.87 6.45 -21.02
C ARG A 139 5.86 7.10 -21.95
N SER A 140 6.34 7.82 -22.95
CA SER A 140 5.50 8.40 -23.99
C SER A 140 6.03 7.99 -25.35
N SER A 141 5.13 7.57 -26.23
CA SER A 141 5.47 7.33 -27.64
C SER A 141 4.57 8.18 -28.52
N MET A 142 5.19 8.87 -29.47
CA MET A 142 4.52 9.78 -30.39
C MET A 142 4.94 9.43 -31.81
N SER A 143 4.00 8.99 -32.61
CA SER A 143 4.11 8.84 -34.06
C SER A 143 3.12 9.79 -34.74
N ALA A 144 3.21 9.93 -36.07
CA ALA A 144 2.26 10.71 -36.85
C ALA A 144 0.82 10.19 -36.74
N ILE A 145 0.65 8.91 -36.38
CA ILE A 145 -0.64 8.21 -36.36
C ILE A 145 -1.13 7.97 -34.93
N TYR A 146 -0.22 7.70 -33.97
CA TYR A 146 -0.58 7.34 -32.60
C TYR A 146 0.15 8.18 -31.55
N LYS A 147 -0.56 8.52 -30.47
CA LYS A 147 0.00 9.15 -29.26
C LYS A 147 -0.48 8.39 -28.04
N PHE A 148 0.44 7.81 -27.29
CA PHE A 148 0.11 7.21 -26.00
C PHE A 148 1.06 7.69 -24.91
N LYS A 149 0.52 7.74 -23.69
CA LYS A 149 1.25 8.08 -22.47
C LYS A 149 0.98 7.01 -21.43
N LEU A 150 2.05 6.50 -20.83
CA LEU A 150 2.02 5.39 -19.90
C LEU A 150 2.80 5.77 -18.64
N PHE A 151 2.20 5.55 -17.49
CA PHE A 151 2.86 5.66 -16.20
C PHE A 151 2.99 4.28 -15.57
N GLU A 152 4.20 3.91 -15.16
CA GLU A 152 4.46 2.72 -14.35
C GLU A 152 4.77 3.17 -12.93
N THR A 153 4.01 2.68 -11.96
CA THR A 153 4.23 2.95 -10.54
C THR A 153 4.69 1.68 -9.86
N THR A 154 5.95 1.63 -9.45
CA THR A 154 6.58 0.48 -8.80
C THR A 154 6.77 0.76 -7.31
N ILE A 155 6.28 -0.14 -6.47
CA ILE A 155 6.39 -0.05 -5.01
C ILE A 155 6.98 -1.34 -4.47
N ARG A 156 7.95 -1.21 -3.57
CA ARG A 156 8.53 -2.32 -2.81
C ARG A 156 8.33 -2.12 -1.31
N VAL A 157 7.86 -3.18 -0.66
CA VAL A 157 7.66 -3.29 0.77
C VAL A 157 8.52 -4.42 1.33
N ASP A 158 9.27 -4.13 2.38
CA ASP A 158 10.03 -5.11 3.15
C ASP A 158 9.44 -5.20 4.57
N LEU A 159 9.15 -6.42 5.01
CA LEU A 159 8.62 -6.75 6.34
C LEU A 159 9.62 -7.63 7.09
N SER A 160 9.69 -7.46 8.41
CA SER A 160 10.54 -8.27 9.29
C SER A 160 9.81 -8.62 10.57
N LEU A 161 9.81 -9.90 10.91
CA LEU A 161 9.25 -10.46 12.13
C LEU A 161 10.37 -10.79 13.11
N GLN A 162 10.23 -10.35 14.35
CA GLN A 162 11.25 -10.48 15.39
C GLN A 162 10.65 -11.11 16.65
N ASP A 163 11.40 -11.98 17.33
CA ASP A 163 11.03 -12.48 18.65
C ASP A 163 11.01 -11.35 19.68
N ALA A 164 9.89 -11.18 20.39
CA ALA A 164 9.75 -10.07 21.34
C ALA A 164 10.68 -10.21 22.56
N VAL A 165 11.11 -11.42 22.90
CA VAL A 165 11.95 -11.70 24.07
C VAL A 165 13.44 -11.69 23.71
N THR A 166 13.84 -12.34 22.62
CA THR A 166 15.27 -12.45 22.23
C THR A 166 15.72 -11.32 21.32
N GLY A 167 14.80 -10.69 20.58
CA GLY A 167 15.16 -9.73 19.54
C GLY A 167 15.74 -10.38 18.28
N GLU A 168 15.66 -11.70 18.12
CA GLU A 168 16.14 -12.37 16.91
C GLU A 168 15.12 -12.23 15.77
N TYR A 169 15.60 -12.03 14.54
CA TYR A 169 14.75 -12.04 13.35
C TYR A 169 14.33 -13.46 13.01
N LEU A 170 13.02 -13.70 12.99
CA LEU A 170 12.43 -15.01 12.74
C LEU A 170 12.08 -15.23 11.26
N SER A 171 11.59 -14.18 10.60
CA SER A 171 11.24 -14.23 9.18
C SER A 171 11.25 -12.84 8.58
N ALA A 172 11.42 -12.77 7.26
CA ALA A 172 11.34 -11.54 6.48
C ALA A 172 10.65 -11.79 5.14
N GLY A 173 9.79 -10.86 4.76
CA GLY A 173 9.05 -10.91 3.50
C GLY A 173 9.27 -9.65 2.69
N THR A 174 9.48 -9.81 1.40
CA THR A 174 9.59 -8.71 0.44
C THR A 174 8.47 -8.84 -0.57
N GLY A 175 7.78 -7.74 -0.85
CA GLY A 175 6.77 -7.66 -1.88
C GLY A 175 7.06 -6.47 -2.78
N GLU A 176 7.12 -6.73 -4.08
CA GLU A 176 7.25 -5.69 -5.10
C GLU A 176 6.13 -5.86 -6.11
N TRP A 177 5.52 -4.73 -6.47
CA TRP A 177 4.45 -4.66 -7.45
C TRP A 177 4.54 -3.41 -8.31
N THR A 178 4.15 -3.53 -9.57
CA THR A 178 4.06 -2.43 -10.53
C THR A 178 2.65 -2.33 -11.08
N GLU A 179 2.04 -1.15 -10.94
CA GLU A 179 0.77 -0.82 -11.58
C GLU A 179 1.00 0.12 -12.76
N THR A 180 0.22 -0.08 -13.82
CA THR A 180 0.33 0.70 -15.07
C THR A 180 -0.93 1.52 -15.30
N GLN A 181 -0.74 2.79 -15.62
CA GLN A 181 -1.80 3.71 -16.03
C GLN A 181 -1.54 4.18 -17.46
N GLU A 182 -2.45 3.82 -18.37
CA GLU A 182 -2.34 4.14 -19.80
C GLU A 182 -3.36 5.20 -20.22
N PHE A 183 -2.91 6.13 -21.06
CA PHE A 183 -3.75 7.14 -21.70
C PHE A 183 -3.65 6.98 -23.22
N ALA A 184 -4.79 6.67 -23.83
CA ALA A 184 -4.96 6.58 -25.27
C ALA A 184 -5.12 7.96 -25.94
N GLU A 185 -5.12 7.95 -27.28
CA GLU A 185 -5.07 9.11 -28.17
C GLU A 185 -5.96 10.29 -27.75
N GLY A 186 -5.37 11.49 -27.77
CA GLY A 186 -6.08 12.75 -27.52
C GLY A 186 -6.30 13.10 -26.05
N LYS A 187 -6.01 12.20 -25.09
CA LYS A 187 -6.12 12.49 -23.65
C LYS A 187 -4.77 12.91 -23.06
N LEU A 188 -4.70 14.14 -22.55
CA LEU A 188 -3.60 14.61 -21.70
C LEU A 188 -3.85 14.09 -20.27
N GLY A 189 -3.32 12.91 -19.99
CA GLY A 189 -3.36 12.33 -18.65
C GLY A 189 -2.22 12.77 -17.75
N THR A 190 -2.52 13.01 -16.48
CA THR A 190 -1.54 13.09 -15.39
C THR A 190 -1.61 11.82 -14.56
N TRP A 191 -0.49 11.46 -13.93
CA TRP A 191 -0.45 10.34 -13.00
C TRP A 191 -1.51 10.49 -11.89
N GLU A 192 -2.24 9.42 -11.60
CA GLU A 192 -3.28 9.39 -10.56
C GLU A 192 -2.75 8.70 -9.28
N PRO A 193 -2.84 9.33 -8.09
CA PRO A 193 -2.34 8.76 -6.83
C PRO A 193 -2.93 7.38 -6.48
N LYS A 194 -4.17 7.10 -6.91
CA LYS A 194 -4.85 5.82 -6.68
C LYS A 194 -4.08 4.62 -7.26
N VAL A 195 -3.28 4.84 -8.30
CA VAL A 195 -2.41 3.81 -8.90
C VAL A 195 -1.34 3.37 -7.90
N ALA A 196 -0.78 4.31 -7.13
CA ALA A 196 0.14 3.99 -6.05
C ALA A 196 -0.54 3.29 -4.87
N ASP A 197 -1.75 3.69 -4.48
CA ASP A 197 -2.51 3.00 -3.42
C ASP A 197 -2.68 1.51 -3.77
N LYS A 198 -3.05 1.22 -5.02
CA LYS A 198 -3.21 -0.14 -5.52
C LYS A 198 -1.88 -0.91 -5.57
N ALA A 199 -0.81 -0.29 -6.07
CA ALA A 199 0.51 -0.91 -6.08
C ALA A 199 1.02 -1.22 -4.66
N LEU A 200 0.78 -0.31 -3.71
CA LEU A 200 1.13 -0.49 -2.30
C LEU A 200 0.36 -1.65 -1.67
N ASP A 201 -0.96 -1.70 -1.89
CA ASP A 201 -1.82 -2.78 -1.40
C ASP A 201 -1.27 -4.16 -1.80
N TYR A 202 -0.95 -4.31 -3.08
CA TYR A 202 -0.42 -5.56 -3.63
C TYR A 202 1.00 -5.88 -3.16
N ALA A 203 1.86 -4.87 -3.03
CA ALA A 203 3.19 -5.04 -2.46
C ALA A 203 3.13 -5.51 -1.00
N ILE A 204 2.24 -4.93 -0.17
CA ILE A 204 2.04 -5.35 1.22
C ILE A 204 1.56 -6.80 1.29
N ARG A 205 0.52 -7.17 0.53
CA ARG A 205 -0.02 -8.54 0.51
C ARG A 205 1.05 -9.56 0.11
N LYS A 206 1.82 -9.26 -0.93
CA LYS A 206 2.92 -10.13 -1.40
C LYS A 206 4.04 -10.25 -0.37
N ALA A 207 4.39 -9.16 0.31
CA ALA A 207 5.37 -9.19 1.40
C ALA A 207 4.89 -10.05 2.58
N LEU A 208 3.62 -9.93 2.97
CA LEU A 208 3.02 -10.74 4.03
C LEU A 208 3.01 -12.22 3.69
N LEU A 209 2.59 -12.58 2.47
CA LEU A 209 2.62 -13.96 2.00
C LEU A 209 4.03 -14.55 2.07
N ASN A 210 5.02 -13.84 1.51
CA ASN A 210 6.41 -14.29 1.53
C ASN A 210 6.97 -14.41 2.96
N LEU A 211 6.57 -13.53 3.87
CA LEU A 211 6.96 -13.59 5.29
C LEU A 211 6.36 -14.83 5.95
N THR A 212 5.08 -15.10 5.73
CA THR A 212 4.35 -16.19 6.37
C THR A 212 4.76 -17.55 5.82
N GLU A 213 5.03 -17.67 4.53
CA GLU A 213 5.55 -18.90 3.92
C GLU A 213 6.89 -19.31 4.53
N LYS A 214 7.82 -18.36 4.63
CA LYS A 214 9.13 -18.60 5.23
C LYS A 214 9.04 -18.91 6.72
N TYR A 215 8.16 -18.20 7.43
CA TYR A 215 7.89 -18.46 8.84
C TYR A 215 7.34 -19.88 9.03
N ASP A 216 6.30 -20.25 8.29
CA ASP A 216 5.66 -21.57 8.38
C ASP A 216 6.67 -22.69 8.07
N LYS A 217 7.49 -22.51 7.03
CA LYS A 217 8.55 -23.45 6.66
C LYS A 217 9.57 -23.63 7.78
N PHE A 218 10.09 -22.54 8.34
CA PHE A 218 11.09 -22.58 9.41
C PHE A 218 10.58 -23.35 10.64
N PHE A 219 9.33 -23.14 11.05
CA PHE A 219 8.77 -23.83 12.21
C PHE A 219 8.38 -25.28 11.93
N ARG A 220 8.03 -25.65 10.69
CA ARG A 220 7.78 -27.06 10.31
C ARG A 220 9.05 -27.89 10.23
N GLU A 221 10.20 -27.30 9.93
CA GLU A 221 11.48 -28.01 9.83
C GLU A 221 12.11 -28.28 11.22
N GLN A 222 11.62 -27.64 12.29
CA GLN A 222 12.13 -27.80 13.66
C GLN A 222 11.24 -28.67 14.56
N GLY A 223 10.07 -29.11 14.10
CA GLY A 223 9.13 -29.96 14.85
C GLY A 223 9.05 -31.35 14.27
#